data_AF-A4CP65-F1
#
_entry.id   AF-A4CP65-F1
#
_cell.length_a   1.000
_cell.length_b   1.000
_cell.length_c   1.000
_cell.angle_alpha   90.00
_cell.angle_beta   90.00
_cell.angle_gamma   90.00
#
_symmetry.space_group_name_H-M   'P 1'
#
loop_
_entity.id
_entity.type
_entity.pdbx_description
1 polymer ?
#
loop_
_entity_poly.entity_id
_entity_poly.type
_entity_poly.pdbx_seq_one_letter_code
_entity_poly.pdbx_strand_id
1 'polypeptide(L)'
;MELLPFQVKEIIESGTPDWLILARKKAKEITMHLTGEGAKDYLEKLDNYENEAQRQLKEKLLKSNKSLISFLLRPADQVFSANGGSIQYNASDSQITRIKTEVSDVSEGLNIKDFLRKRVFKKYVADPNGLIMVDIDRDGMLQTSFYGTEQVYWYARRGNQVEAIIFEPFKSEDQNDDRQFFRVIDDKSDNIYAKNGDSIELLEDEMLPNYFGFVPAQVVGDIYDLNKPIFVSFLDEVLEDAKDRLHDVNTHLVHKLAHGYAKYWSYPENCTTCGGTGELKRNCADGDEQTTETYACYTCNGSGTKTRKDASDMMLLPIPREGENKLDPPAGYVNPSIEIWKQYKEDIKEIGDYMYECLWGSYFSRDPQAEKTATETFVNSQIKNARRKDLSKNFGRLHKFILDCYGKIALSSPSYESSVSYGTKYNDESPEVLLKTIIDATDKQISSAIIGDLQMKYYQAEYANDPIELTKRLKMLKTDPFPDLTAQEVRELGITGEELLMKIYHSQWALTLDNAKIMLMDVSELTDDLRQYVQQKQLSNELQ
;
A
#
# COMPACT_ATOMS: atom_id res chain seq x y z
N MET A 1 20.65 26.17 -9.85
CA MET A 1 20.21 27.38 -10.56
C MET A 1 20.10 28.47 -9.52
N GLU A 2 20.99 29.45 -9.51
CA GLU A 2 20.92 30.56 -8.55
C GLU A 2 19.66 31.40 -8.80
N LEU A 3 18.88 31.65 -7.74
CA LEU A 3 17.72 32.51 -7.79
C LEU A 3 18.09 33.91 -7.31
N LEU A 4 18.04 34.89 -8.22
CA LEU A 4 18.25 36.28 -7.88
C LEU A 4 17.06 36.82 -7.07
N PRO A 5 17.27 37.76 -6.13
CA PRO A 5 16.19 38.25 -5.27
C PRO A 5 14.96 38.77 -6.02
N PHE A 6 15.13 39.40 -7.19
CA PHE A 6 14.00 39.86 -8.00
C PHE A 6 13.15 38.70 -8.55
N GLN A 7 13.77 37.58 -8.90
CA GLN A 7 13.08 36.39 -9.40
C GLN A 7 12.25 35.73 -8.30
N VAL A 8 12.80 35.67 -7.09
CA VAL A 8 12.08 35.15 -5.92
C VAL A 8 10.82 35.98 -5.66
N LYS A 9 10.94 37.31 -5.71
CA LYS A 9 9.79 38.22 -5.55
C LYS A 9 8.72 37.98 -6.60
N GLU A 10 9.12 37.92 -7.88
CA GLU A 10 8.21 37.66 -8.99
C GLU A 10 7.46 36.33 -8.83
N ILE A 11 8.15 35.26 -8.38
CA ILE A 11 7.53 33.96 -8.13
C ILE A 11 6.52 34.04 -6.98
N ILE A 12 6.88 34.65 -5.85
CA ILE A 12 6.00 34.79 -4.68
C ILE A 12 4.78 35.69 -4.99
N GLU A 13 4.93 36.68 -5.86
CA GLU A 13 3.82 37.52 -6.32
C GLU A 13 2.91 36.81 -7.32
N SER A 14 3.48 35.96 -8.19
CA SER A 14 2.74 35.23 -9.22
C SER A 14 1.78 34.16 -8.68
N GLY A 15 1.99 33.71 -7.44
CA GLY A 15 1.19 32.65 -6.84
C GLY A 15 1.75 31.25 -7.09
N THR A 16 1.13 30.26 -6.46
CA THR A 16 1.44 28.84 -6.70
C THR A 16 1.13 28.48 -8.15
N PRO A 17 2.05 27.86 -8.91
CA PRO A 17 1.83 27.58 -10.32
C PRO A 17 0.77 26.50 -10.55
N ASP A 18 0.05 26.59 -11.66
CA ASP A 18 -1.09 25.71 -12.01
C ASP A 18 -0.76 24.22 -11.95
N TRP A 19 0.44 23.83 -12.39
CA TRP A 19 0.87 22.43 -12.38
C TRP A 19 1.00 21.88 -10.95
N LEU A 20 1.41 22.71 -10.00
CA LEU A 20 1.57 22.33 -8.60
C LEU A 20 0.21 22.29 -7.89
N ILE A 21 -0.70 23.21 -8.23
CA ILE A 21 -2.11 23.15 -7.80
C ILE A 21 -2.75 21.84 -8.30
N LEU A 22 -2.50 21.46 -9.54
CA LEU A 22 -2.98 20.21 -10.11
C LEU A 22 -2.37 18.99 -9.41
N ALA A 23 -1.07 19.02 -9.11
CA ALA A 23 -0.38 17.96 -8.36
C ALA A 23 -0.98 17.78 -6.96
N ARG A 24 -1.22 18.89 -6.22
CA ARG A 24 -1.92 18.89 -4.92
C ARG A 24 -3.30 18.28 -5.01
N LYS A 25 -4.07 18.65 -6.03
CA LYS A 25 -5.42 18.09 -6.26
C LYS A 25 -5.38 16.58 -6.46
N LYS A 26 -4.49 16.08 -7.34
CA LYS A 26 -4.30 14.63 -7.54
C LYS A 26 -3.81 13.95 -6.26
N ALA A 27 -2.91 14.58 -5.51
CA ALA A 27 -2.38 14.02 -4.27
C ALA A 27 -3.47 13.86 -3.20
N LYS A 28 -4.36 14.85 -3.04
CA LYS A 28 -5.53 14.76 -2.14
C LYS A 28 -6.46 13.62 -2.54
N GLU A 29 -6.71 13.47 -3.84
CA GLU A 29 -7.58 12.42 -4.38
C GLU A 29 -7.03 11.01 -4.12
N ILE A 30 -5.74 10.79 -4.35
CA ILE A 30 -5.11 9.49 -4.05
C ILE A 30 -5.03 9.27 -2.54
N THR A 31 -4.70 10.30 -1.77
CA THR A 31 -4.66 10.25 -0.30
C THR A 31 -6.00 9.82 0.26
N MET A 32 -7.11 10.32 -0.29
CA MET A 32 -8.45 9.91 0.09
C MET A 32 -8.67 8.40 -0.06
N HIS A 33 -8.25 7.80 -1.17
CA HIS A 33 -8.37 6.35 -1.34
C HIS A 33 -7.40 5.57 -0.45
N LEU A 34 -6.22 6.12 -0.15
CA LEU A 34 -5.18 5.47 0.64
C LEU A 34 -5.47 5.50 2.14
N THR A 35 -5.93 6.62 2.69
CA THR A 35 -6.14 6.85 4.13
C THR A 35 -7.62 6.85 4.53
N GLY A 36 -8.51 7.18 3.60
CA GLY A 36 -9.93 7.46 3.85
C GLY A 36 -10.24 8.91 4.19
N GLU A 37 -9.23 9.77 4.32
CA GLU A 37 -9.40 11.19 4.65
C GLU A 37 -10.04 11.95 3.48
N GLY A 38 -11.07 12.77 3.75
CA GLY A 38 -11.79 13.51 2.70
C GLY A 38 -12.79 12.69 1.88
N ALA A 39 -12.97 11.40 2.18
CA ALA A 39 -13.94 10.55 1.46
C ALA A 39 -15.39 11.01 1.66
N LYS A 40 -15.69 11.62 2.80
CA LYS A 40 -16.99 12.23 3.10
C LYS A 40 -17.31 13.35 2.12
N ASP A 41 -16.43 14.35 2.03
CA ASP A 41 -16.62 15.53 1.19
C ASP A 41 -16.70 15.18 -0.30
N TYR A 42 -16.04 14.09 -0.71
CA TYR A 42 -16.12 13.56 -2.07
C TYR A 42 -17.50 12.98 -2.38
N LEU A 43 -18.03 12.11 -1.51
CA LEU A 43 -19.34 11.49 -1.72
C LEU A 43 -20.48 12.51 -1.66
N GLU A 44 -20.40 13.51 -0.78
CA GLU A 44 -21.42 14.57 -0.70
C GLU A 44 -21.57 15.37 -2.00
N LYS A 45 -20.53 15.47 -2.83
CA LYS A 45 -20.59 16.18 -4.12
C LYS A 45 -21.28 15.39 -5.23
N LEU A 46 -21.40 14.07 -5.08
CA LEU A 46 -21.96 13.19 -6.10
C LEU A 46 -23.48 12.99 -5.94
N ASP A 47 -24.01 13.14 -4.72
CA ASP A 47 -25.39 12.75 -4.39
C ASP A 47 -26.37 13.92 -4.32
N ASN A 48 -26.99 14.25 -5.45
CA ASN A 48 -28.16 15.13 -5.51
C ASN A 48 -29.50 14.37 -5.39
N TYR A 49 -29.47 13.04 -5.27
CA TYR A 49 -30.65 12.16 -5.32
C TYR A 49 -31.01 11.52 -3.98
N GLU A 50 -30.21 11.71 -2.93
CA GLU A 50 -30.45 11.15 -1.59
C GLU A 50 -31.26 12.11 -0.72
N ASN A 51 -32.15 11.57 0.13
CA ASN A 51 -32.81 12.37 1.16
C ASN A 51 -31.87 12.63 2.35
N GLU A 52 -32.19 13.63 3.18
CA GLU A 52 -31.34 14.04 4.31
C GLU A 52 -31.06 12.89 5.30
N ALA A 53 -32.02 11.99 5.51
CA ALA A 53 -31.86 10.84 6.38
C ALA A 53 -30.90 9.78 5.82
N GLN A 54 -30.95 9.51 4.51
CA GLN A 54 -30.02 8.63 3.80
C GLN A 54 -28.60 9.19 3.83
N ARG A 55 -28.47 10.50 3.61
CA ARG A 55 -27.19 11.20 3.70
C ARG A 55 -26.58 11.08 5.10
N GLN A 56 -27.34 11.37 6.16
CA GLN A 56 -26.86 11.21 7.54
C GLN A 56 -26.48 9.76 7.89
N LEU A 57 -27.21 8.77 7.35
CA LEU A 57 -26.90 7.36 7.55
C LEU A 57 -25.60 6.96 6.82
N LYS A 58 -25.41 7.44 5.60
CA LYS A 58 -24.21 7.23 4.79
C LYS A 58 -22.98 7.86 5.45
N GLU A 59 -23.11 9.06 5.99
CA GLU A 59 -22.05 9.73 6.75
C GLU A 59 -21.58 8.91 7.94
N LYS A 60 -22.50 8.28 8.68
CA LYS A 60 -22.15 7.46 9.86
C LYS A 60 -21.49 6.12 9.49
N LEU A 61 -21.73 5.61 8.30
CA LEU A 61 -21.37 4.25 7.90
C LEU A 61 -20.42 4.21 6.70
N LEU A 62 -19.83 5.35 6.39
CA LEU A 62 -18.92 5.54 5.28
C LEU A 62 -17.80 4.49 5.32
N LYS A 63 -17.64 3.79 4.21
CA LYS A 63 -16.55 2.82 4.01
C LYS A 63 -15.62 3.31 2.92
N SER A 64 -14.35 3.48 3.27
CA SER A 64 -13.30 3.92 2.35
C SER A 64 -12.62 2.76 1.62
N ASN A 65 -11.84 3.09 0.58
CA ASN A 65 -11.04 2.13 -0.17
C ASN A 65 -9.72 1.73 0.51
N LYS A 66 -9.44 2.23 1.72
CA LYS A 66 -8.18 2.02 2.44
C LYS A 66 -7.74 0.56 2.46
N SER A 67 -8.66 -0.37 2.74
CA SER A 67 -8.35 -1.81 2.81
C SER A 67 -8.03 -2.41 1.43
N LEU A 68 -8.73 -1.98 0.38
CA LEU A 68 -8.44 -2.40 -0.99
C LEU A 68 -7.10 -1.86 -1.45
N ILE A 69 -6.86 -0.55 -1.34
CA ILE A 69 -5.59 0.04 -1.77
C ILE A 69 -4.43 -0.59 -0.98
N SER A 70 -4.56 -0.79 0.32
CA SER A 70 -3.55 -1.51 1.10
C SER A 70 -3.30 -2.93 0.61
N PHE A 71 -4.29 -3.61 0.03
CA PHE A 71 -4.13 -4.92 -0.60
C PHE A 71 -3.43 -4.81 -1.96
N LEU A 72 -3.85 -3.86 -2.80
CA LEU A 72 -3.26 -3.60 -4.12
C LEU A 72 -1.76 -3.24 -4.01
N LEU A 73 -1.35 -2.56 -2.95
CA LEU A 73 0.05 -2.15 -2.72
C LEU A 73 0.96 -3.27 -2.20
N ARG A 74 0.44 -4.41 -1.73
CA ARG A 74 1.26 -5.47 -1.09
C ARG A 74 2.42 -5.99 -1.97
N PRO A 75 2.24 -6.24 -3.28
CA PRO A 75 3.35 -6.72 -4.10
C PRO A 75 4.52 -5.73 -4.15
N ALA A 76 4.26 -4.43 -3.98
CA ALA A 76 5.32 -3.41 -3.94
C ALA A 76 6.21 -3.53 -2.70
N ASP A 77 5.74 -4.10 -1.58
CA ASP A 77 6.58 -4.28 -0.38
C ASP A 77 7.79 -5.19 -0.65
N GLN A 78 7.67 -6.14 -1.59
CA GLN A 78 8.76 -7.05 -1.97
C GLN A 78 9.92 -6.32 -2.66
N VAL A 79 9.74 -5.08 -3.12
CA VAL A 79 10.82 -4.23 -3.66
C VAL A 79 11.94 -4.05 -2.63
N PHE A 80 11.57 -3.94 -1.36
CA PHE A 80 12.53 -3.73 -0.28
C PHE A 80 13.12 -5.04 0.27
N SER A 81 12.61 -6.21 -0.11
CA SER A 81 13.16 -7.52 0.30
C SER A 81 13.74 -8.32 -0.87
N ALA A 82 13.75 -7.77 -2.07
CA ALA A 82 14.25 -8.45 -3.26
C ALA A 82 15.75 -8.77 -3.17
N ASN A 83 16.11 -9.96 -3.64
CA ASN A 83 17.48 -10.46 -3.66
C ASN A 83 18.23 -10.02 -4.93
N GLY A 84 19.57 -10.02 -4.84
CA GLY A 84 20.46 -9.69 -5.95
C GLY A 84 20.74 -8.19 -6.14
N GLY A 85 20.40 -7.36 -5.15
CA GLY A 85 20.83 -5.96 -5.10
C GLY A 85 22.27 -5.81 -4.63
N SER A 86 22.86 -4.64 -4.86
CA SER A 86 24.21 -4.28 -4.40
C SER A 86 24.30 -2.80 -4.05
N ILE A 87 25.15 -2.48 -3.08
CA ILE A 87 25.51 -1.10 -2.72
C ILE A 87 27.03 -1.01 -2.75
N GLN A 88 27.57 -0.16 -3.63
CA GLN A 88 29.00 0.14 -3.73
C GLN A 88 29.23 1.57 -3.27
N TYR A 89 30.06 1.71 -2.24
CA TYR A 89 30.33 2.98 -1.57
C TYR A 89 31.50 3.77 -2.15
N ASN A 90 32.21 3.27 -3.17
CA ASN A 90 33.32 3.96 -3.86
C ASN A 90 34.27 4.76 -2.92
N ALA A 91 34.67 4.17 -1.80
CA ALA A 91 35.51 4.80 -0.76
C ALA A 91 36.40 3.75 -0.08
N SER A 92 37.40 4.18 0.70
CA SER A 92 38.25 3.27 1.48
C SER A 92 37.47 2.62 2.64
N ASP A 93 37.93 1.49 3.18
CA ASP A 93 37.22 0.77 4.27
C ASP A 93 36.96 1.62 5.53
N SER A 94 37.88 2.53 5.88
CA SER A 94 37.70 3.47 6.98
C SER A 94 36.59 4.48 6.68
N GLN A 95 36.54 4.99 5.46
CA GLN A 95 35.50 5.92 4.98
C GLN A 95 34.14 5.23 4.88
N ILE A 96 34.10 3.98 4.40
CA ILE A 96 32.88 3.17 4.34
C ILE A 96 32.29 2.99 5.74
N THR A 97 33.13 2.70 6.73
CA THR A 97 32.68 2.58 8.13
C THR A 97 32.04 3.88 8.61
N ARG A 98 32.67 5.03 8.32
CA ARG A 98 32.11 6.35 8.68
C ARG A 98 30.77 6.61 8.01
N ILE A 99 30.66 6.39 6.69
CA ILE A 99 29.38 6.56 5.96
C ILE A 99 28.31 5.64 6.54
N LYS A 100 28.63 4.37 6.80
CA LYS A 100 27.69 3.39 7.38
C LYS A 100 27.16 3.83 8.74
N THR A 101 27.98 4.47 9.57
CA THR A 101 27.54 5.04 10.85
C THR A 101 26.54 6.16 10.62
N GLU A 102 26.83 7.10 9.73
CA GLU A 102 25.93 8.23 9.45
C GLU A 102 24.61 7.78 8.82
N VAL A 103 24.62 6.82 7.89
CA VAL A 103 23.39 6.34 7.20
C VAL A 103 22.62 5.29 8.00
N SER A 104 23.11 4.91 9.19
CA SER A 104 22.40 4.00 10.09
C SER A 104 21.16 4.65 10.70
N ASP A 105 21.16 5.98 10.81
CA ASP A 105 20.03 6.81 11.18
C ASP A 105 19.97 8.04 10.29
N VAL A 106 19.13 7.98 9.26
CA VAL A 106 18.88 9.15 8.39
C VAL A 106 17.65 9.95 8.82
N SER A 107 16.80 9.36 9.66
CA SER A 107 15.58 9.97 10.16
C SER A 107 14.97 9.09 11.26
N GLU A 108 14.87 9.62 12.48
CA GLU A 108 14.14 9.02 13.60
C GLU A 108 14.51 7.54 13.90
N GLY A 109 15.79 7.18 13.82
CA GLY A 109 16.29 5.82 14.07
C GLY A 109 16.10 4.85 12.90
N LEU A 110 15.81 5.36 11.69
CA LEU A 110 15.66 4.54 10.48
C LEU A 110 16.89 4.68 9.58
N ASN A 111 17.44 3.55 9.15
CA ASN A 111 18.40 3.54 8.04
C ASN A 111 17.69 3.93 6.72
N ILE A 112 18.47 4.25 5.67
CA ILE A 112 17.92 4.68 4.37
C ILE A 112 16.84 3.74 3.84
N LYS A 113 17.07 2.41 3.90
CA LYS A 113 16.17 1.42 3.32
C LYS A 113 14.84 1.36 4.10
N ASP A 114 14.90 1.40 5.43
CA ASP A 114 13.73 1.41 6.29
C ASP A 114 12.96 2.73 6.21
N PHE A 115 13.66 3.87 6.10
CA PHE A 115 13.06 5.17 5.84
C PHE A 115 12.27 5.16 4.53
N LEU A 116 12.90 4.69 3.45
CA LEU A 116 12.26 4.59 2.13
C LEU A 116 11.03 3.67 2.16
N ARG A 117 11.14 2.52 2.84
CA ARG A 117 10.04 1.54 2.94
C ARG A 117 8.88 2.05 3.80
N LYS A 118 9.16 2.54 5.00
CA LYS A 118 8.13 2.81 6.03
C LYS A 118 7.52 4.21 5.89
N ARG A 119 8.33 5.22 5.54
CA ARG A 119 7.92 6.63 5.46
C ARG A 119 7.63 7.06 4.03
N VAL A 120 8.58 6.86 3.13
CA VAL A 120 8.51 7.42 1.78
C VAL A 120 7.57 6.65 0.87
N PHE A 121 7.54 5.31 0.92
CA PHE A 121 6.76 4.52 -0.06
C PHE A 121 5.29 4.96 -0.15
N LYS A 122 4.58 5.09 0.98
CA LYS A 122 3.19 5.56 0.99
C LYS A 122 3.05 7.00 0.50
N LYS A 123 4.04 7.84 0.79
CA LYS A 123 4.07 9.24 0.34
C LYS A 123 4.36 9.37 -1.15
N TYR A 124 5.22 8.54 -1.71
CA TYR A 124 5.45 8.41 -3.15
C TYR A 124 4.16 8.01 -3.89
N VAL A 125 3.40 7.06 -3.33
CA VAL A 125 2.11 6.65 -3.91
C VAL A 125 1.08 7.78 -3.83
N ALA A 126 0.99 8.45 -2.69
CA ALA A 126 0.01 9.52 -2.46
C ALA A 126 0.35 10.81 -3.22
N ASP A 127 1.62 11.21 -3.21
CA ASP A 127 2.11 12.46 -3.75
C ASP A 127 3.44 12.26 -4.51
N PRO A 128 3.38 11.81 -5.76
CA PRO A 128 4.56 11.56 -6.59
C PRO A 128 5.35 12.83 -6.92
N ASN A 129 4.77 14.03 -6.75
CA ASN A 129 5.45 15.30 -7.00
C ASN A 129 6.09 15.88 -5.73
N GLY A 130 5.96 15.18 -4.59
CA GLY A 130 6.66 15.50 -3.35
C GLY A 130 8.17 15.29 -3.47
N LEU A 131 8.89 15.88 -2.53
CA LEU A 131 10.35 15.96 -2.50
C LEU A 131 10.89 15.15 -1.33
N ILE A 132 11.94 14.37 -1.56
CA ILE A 132 12.85 13.94 -0.49
C ILE A 132 13.98 14.94 -0.44
N MET A 133 14.28 15.46 0.74
CA MET A 133 15.35 16.41 0.94
C MET A 133 16.25 15.96 2.09
N VAL A 134 17.55 16.12 1.92
CA VAL A 134 18.55 15.97 2.97
C VAL A 134 18.91 17.37 3.45
N ASP A 135 18.62 17.67 4.71
CA ASP A 135 18.83 18.96 5.34
C ASP A 135 19.92 18.86 6.42
N ILE A 136 20.48 20.00 6.78
CA ILE A 136 21.42 20.13 7.90
C ILE A 136 20.67 20.85 9.01
N ASP A 137 20.50 20.21 10.17
CA ASP A 137 19.84 20.83 11.30
C ASP A 137 20.70 21.91 11.98
N ARG A 138 20.14 22.57 13.00
CA ARG A 138 20.84 23.64 13.74
C ARG A 138 22.08 23.15 14.48
N ASP A 139 22.17 21.85 14.77
CA ASP A 139 23.30 21.22 15.44
C ASP A 139 24.36 20.74 14.42
N GLY A 140 24.13 20.95 13.12
CA GLY A 140 25.02 20.55 12.03
C GLY A 140 24.88 19.08 11.62
N MET A 141 23.86 18.38 12.10
CA MET A 141 23.61 16.98 11.80
C MET A 141 22.72 16.84 10.56
N LEU A 142 22.94 15.77 9.80
CA LEU A 142 22.17 15.49 8.60
C LEU A 142 20.86 14.80 8.93
N GLN A 143 19.76 15.34 8.41
CA GLN A 143 18.45 14.74 8.51
C GLN A 143 17.79 14.61 7.14
N THR A 144 17.17 13.47 6.88
CA THR A 144 16.37 13.25 5.67
C THR A 144 14.89 13.40 5.95
N SER A 145 14.20 14.25 5.19
CA SER A 145 12.77 14.52 5.34
C SER A 145 12.02 14.40 4.01
N PHE A 146 10.73 14.09 4.09
CA PHE A 146 9.81 14.13 2.95
C PHE A 146 8.93 15.37 3.04
N TYR A 147 8.93 16.18 1.98
CA TYR A 147 8.10 17.36 1.82
C TYR A 147 7.02 17.10 0.76
N GLY A 148 5.76 17.15 1.18
CA GLY A 148 4.63 17.03 0.24
C GLY A 148 4.45 18.30 -0.58
N THR A 149 3.77 18.21 -1.71
CA THR A 149 3.41 19.34 -2.57
C THR A 149 2.61 20.43 -1.83
N GLU A 150 1.87 20.06 -0.78
CA GLU A 150 1.17 21.02 0.10
C GLU A 150 2.11 21.87 0.96
N GLN A 151 3.38 21.47 1.12
CA GLN A 151 4.40 22.19 1.90
C GLN A 151 5.35 23.01 1.02
N VAL A 152 5.27 22.83 -0.30
CA VAL A 152 6.18 23.47 -1.26
C VAL A 152 5.40 24.49 -2.05
N TYR A 153 5.80 25.75 -2.03
CA TYR A 153 5.16 26.84 -2.76
C TYR A 153 5.50 26.80 -4.25
N TRP A 154 6.76 26.50 -4.58
CA TRP A 154 7.28 26.41 -5.93
C TRP A 154 8.57 25.60 -5.97
N TYR A 155 8.87 24.93 -7.08
CA TYR A 155 10.21 24.39 -7.34
C TYR A 155 10.53 24.33 -8.84
N ALA A 156 11.80 24.52 -9.18
CA ALA A 156 12.35 24.26 -10.51
C ALA A 156 12.96 22.86 -10.55
N ARG A 157 12.80 22.15 -11.68
CA ARG A 157 13.32 20.80 -11.84
C ARG A 157 13.83 20.50 -13.23
N ARG A 158 14.84 19.64 -13.29
CA ARG A 158 15.32 18.96 -14.49
C ARG A 158 15.14 17.45 -14.33
N GLY A 159 14.09 16.91 -14.93
CA GLY A 159 13.66 15.54 -14.68
C GLY A 159 13.21 15.36 -13.23
N ASN A 160 13.98 14.62 -12.44
CA ASN A 160 13.75 14.40 -11.01
C ASN A 160 14.63 15.26 -10.11
N GLN A 161 15.68 15.87 -10.64
CA GLN A 161 16.59 16.71 -9.89
C GLN A 161 15.94 18.09 -9.70
N VAL A 162 15.96 18.57 -8.47
CA VAL A 162 15.45 19.89 -8.12
C VAL A 162 16.59 20.90 -8.23
N GLU A 163 16.33 22.04 -8.85
CA GLU A 163 17.34 23.08 -9.09
C GLU A 163 17.18 24.29 -8.17
N ALA A 164 15.95 24.52 -7.68
CA ALA A 164 15.60 25.52 -6.67
C ALA A 164 14.23 25.19 -6.04
N ILE A 165 14.01 25.58 -4.79
CA ILE A 165 12.77 25.35 -4.02
C ILE A 165 12.39 26.62 -3.27
N ILE A 166 11.09 26.91 -3.23
CA ILE A 166 10.46 27.85 -2.31
C ILE A 166 9.41 27.08 -1.51
N PHE A 167 9.52 27.08 -0.18
CA PHE A 167 8.53 26.43 0.69
C PHE A 167 7.31 27.32 0.93
N GLU A 168 6.18 26.69 1.30
CA GLU A 168 5.00 27.43 1.75
C GLU A 168 5.34 28.32 2.95
N PRO A 169 4.69 29.49 3.09
CA PRO A 169 5.08 30.46 4.09
C PRO A 169 4.75 29.95 5.48
N PHE A 170 5.69 30.15 6.40
CA PHE A 170 5.46 29.96 7.83
C PHE A 170 5.34 31.31 8.54
N LYS A 171 4.73 31.30 9.72
CA LYS A 171 4.66 32.46 10.60
C LYS A 171 5.78 32.38 11.63
N SER A 172 6.27 33.53 12.08
CA SER A 172 7.19 33.60 13.21
C SER A 172 6.54 33.04 14.49
N GLU A 173 7.37 32.56 15.42
CA GLU A 173 6.92 32.18 16.77
C GLU A 173 6.52 33.41 17.61
N ASP A 174 6.96 34.62 17.22
CA ASP A 174 6.53 35.87 17.84
C ASP A 174 5.11 36.22 17.40
N GLN A 175 4.17 36.18 18.35
CA GLN A 175 2.74 36.48 18.11
C GLN A 175 2.48 37.91 17.64
N ASN A 176 3.46 38.83 17.76
CA ASN A 176 3.34 40.21 17.29
C ASN A 176 3.85 40.40 15.85
N ASP A 177 4.42 39.35 15.23
CA ASP A 177 4.95 39.41 13.88
C ASP A 177 4.02 38.70 12.88
N ASP A 178 3.16 39.49 12.23
CA ASP A 178 2.21 39.01 11.22
C ASP A 178 2.84 38.76 9.84
N ARG A 179 4.17 38.89 9.71
CA ARG A 179 4.87 38.64 8.44
C ARG A 179 4.81 37.16 8.04
N GLN A 180 4.83 36.93 6.74
CA GLN A 180 4.94 35.59 6.14
C GLN A 180 6.39 35.34 5.73
N PHE A 181 6.96 34.22 6.17
CA PHE A 181 8.36 33.88 5.90
C PHE A 181 8.44 32.73 4.91
N PHE A 182 9.25 32.90 3.86
CA PHE A 182 9.48 31.91 2.82
C PHE A 182 10.93 31.44 2.90
N ARG A 183 11.14 30.13 3.09
CA ARG A 183 12.46 29.50 2.93
C ARG A 183 12.71 29.22 1.46
N VAL A 184 13.85 29.68 0.94
CA VAL A 184 14.24 29.58 -0.46
C VAL A 184 15.61 28.93 -0.54
N ILE A 185 15.68 27.78 -1.22
CA ILE A 185 16.92 27.01 -1.39
C ILE A 185 17.26 26.96 -2.87
N ASP A 186 18.48 27.35 -3.22
CA ASP A 186 19.06 27.18 -4.55
C ASP A 186 20.43 26.48 -4.48
N ASP A 187 21.19 26.44 -5.58
CA ASP A 187 22.50 25.76 -5.61
C ASP A 187 23.60 26.48 -4.84
N LYS A 188 23.39 27.75 -4.44
CA LYS A 188 24.38 28.57 -3.75
C LYS A 188 24.00 28.91 -2.31
N SER A 189 22.71 29.01 -2.00
CA SER A 189 22.21 29.59 -0.77
C SER A 189 20.92 28.94 -0.28
N ASP A 190 20.70 29.04 1.03
CA ASP A 190 19.48 28.72 1.74
C ASP A 190 19.10 29.97 2.56
N ASN A 191 18.06 30.67 2.12
CA ASN A 191 17.73 32.02 2.55
C ASN A 191 16.28 32.12 3.01
N ILE A 192 16.00 33.10 3.87
CA ILE A 192 14.64 33.42 4.31
C ILE A 192 14.22 34.78 3.76
N TYR A 193 13.05 34.82 3.13
CA TYR A 193 12.39 36.04 2.66
C TYR A 193 11.17 36.35 3.53
N ALA A 194 11.04 37.59 3.98
CA ALA A 194 9.90 38.06 4.73
C ALA A 194 8.97 38.90 3.84
N LYS A 195 7.68 38.57 3.83
CA LYS A 195 6.63 39.34 3.15
C LYS A 195 5.82 40.15 4.17
N ASN A 196 5.75 41.45 3.95
CA ASN A 196 4.96 42.40 4.74
C ASN A 196 4.01 43.19 3.83
N GLY A 197 2.75 42.76 3.74
CA GLY A 197 1.83 43.30 2.74
C GLY A 197 2.33 43.04 1.32
N ASP A 198 2.64 44.11 0.59
CA ASP A 198 3.15 44.07 -0.79
C ASP A 198 4.70 44.10 -0.88
N SER A 199 5.42 44.31 0.23
CA SER A 199 6.88 44.28 0.22
C SER A 199 7.42 42.88 0.57
N ILE A 200 8.44 42.45 -0.19
CA ILE A 200 9.19 41.22 0.06
C ILE A 200 10.66 41.60 0.26
N GLU A 201 11.24 41.18 1.37
CA GLU A 201 12.59 41.54 1.79
C GLU A 201 13.38 40.27 2.13
N LEU A 202 14.65 40.22 1.71
CA LEU A 202 15.58 39.17 2.09
C LEU A 202 16.10 39.47 3.50
N LEU A 203 16.07 38.48 4.39
CA LEU A 203 16.67 38.60 5.72
C LEU A 203 18.17 38.27 5.62
N GLU A 204 19.00 39.31 5.51
CA GLU A 204 20.46 39.15 5.33
C GLU A 204 21.12 38.42 6.51
N ASP A 205 20.57 38.55 7.73
CA ASP A 205 21.09 37.91 8.94
C ASP A 205 20.89 36.38 8.96
N GLU A 206 19.97 35.86 8.14
CA GLU A 206 19.61 34.43 8.04
C GLU A 206 20.13 33.79 6.74
N MET A 207 21.12 34.42 6.10
CA MET A 207 21.70 33.93 4.85
C MET A 207 22.65 32.76 5.13
N LEU A 208 22.29 31.55 4.71
CA LEU A 208 23.14 30.37 4.86
C LEU A 208 23.72 29.96 3.50
N PRO A 209 25.05 29.71 3.40
CA PRO A 209 25.60 29.13 2.19
C PRO A 209 25.08 27.70 2.03
N ASN A 210 24.71 27.31 0.80
CA ASN A 210 24.35 25.93 0.54
C ASN A 210 25.60 25.05 0.56
N TYR A 211 25.79 24.31 1.65
CA TYR A 211 26.93 23.43 1.88
C TYR A 211 27.06 22.28 0.88
N PHE A 212 26.00 21.92 0.17
CA PHE A 212 26.02 20.84 -0.82
C PHE A 212 26.53 21.29 -2.20
N GLY A 213 26.43 22.59 -2.52
CA GLY A 213 26.71 23.13 -3.85
C GLY A 213 25.69 22.71 -4.93
N PHE A 214 24.57 22.15 -4.51
CA PHE A 214 23.38 21.83 -5.30
C PHE A 214 22.19 21.73 -4.34
N VAL A 215 20.95 21.85 -4.82
CA VAL A 215 19.78 21.68 -3.94
C VAL A 215 19.69 20.22 -3.52
N PRO A 216 19.81 19.87 -2.22
CA PRO A 216 19.82 18.50 -1.74
C PRO A 216 18.39 17.95 -1.68
N ALA A 217 17.63 18.07 -2.76
CA ALA A 217 16.27 17.57 -2.89
C ALA A 217 16.02 16.84 -4.22
N GLN A 218 15.11 15.87 -4.19
CA GLN A 218 14.75 15.09 -5.36
C GLN A 218 13.26 14.75 -5.38
N VAL A 219 12.65 14.85 -6.57
CA VAL A 219 11.25 14.44 -6.77
C VAL A 219 11.14 12.91 -6.70
N VAL A 220 10.16 12.42 -5.94
CA VAL A 220 10.01 10.98 -5.67
C VAL A 220 9.39 10.19 -6.84
N GLY A 221 8.48 10.81 -7.59
CA GLY A 221 7.76 10.21 -8.70
C GLY A 221 8.64 9.91 -9.90
N ASP A 222 8.34 8.85 -10.64
CA ASP A 222 9.09 8.38 -11.81
C ASP A 222 8.23 8.25 -13.08
N ILE A 223 6.91 8.24 -12.94
CA ILE A 223 5.96 8.16 -14.05
C ILE A 223 5.53 9.57 -14.41
N TYR A 224 5.90 10.07 -15.59
CA TYR A 224 5.55 11.40 -16.07
C TYR A 224 4.26 11.37 -16.90
N ASP A 225 3.33 12.28 -16.65
CA ASP A 225 2.09 12.39 -17.41
C ASP A 225 2.36 12.95 -18.82
N LEU A 226 1.78 12.34 -19.85
CA LEU A 226 2.00 12.74 -21.24
C LEU A 226 1.35 14.09 -21.58
N ASN A 227 0.28 14.45 -20.88
CA ASN A 227 -0.55 15.61 -21.15
C ASN A 227 -0.32 16.75 -20.16
N LYS A 228 0.19 16.44 -18.97
CA LYS A 228 0.36 17.38 -17.86
C LYS A 228 1.80 17.38 -17.38
N PRO A 229 2.37 18.53 -16.97
CA PRO A 229 3.77 18.60 -16.56
C PRO A 229 4.01 18.13 -15.12
N ILE A 230 3.45 16.96 -14.75
CA ILE A 230 3.47 16.40 -13.39
C ILE A 230 3.87 14.93 -13.44
N PHE A 231 4.41 14.42 -12.33
CA PHE A 231 4.48 12.99 -12.09
C PHE A 231 3.11 12.46 -11.62
N VAL A 232 2.79 11.24 -12.01
CA VAL A 232 1.57 10.54 -11.60
C VAL A 232 1.92 9.32 -10.77
N SER A 233 0.97 8.92 -9.92
CA SER A 233 1.12 7.73 -9.11
C SER A 233 0.95 6.51 -9.98
N PHE A 234 1.56 5.39 -9.63
CA PHE A 234 1.26 4.14 -10.29
C PHE A 234 -0.20 3.69 -10.10
N LEU A 235 -0.92 4.27 -9.11
CA LEU A 235 -2.36 4.06 -8.94
C LEU A 235 -3.24 4.90 -9.89
N ASP A 236 -2.66 5.82 -10.68
CA ASP A 236 -3.42 6.67 -11.61
C ASP A 236 -4.19 5.83 -12.65
N GLU A 237 -3.64 4.67 -13.06
CA GLU A 237 -4.26 3.73 -14.01
C GLU A 237 -5.60 3.15 -13.51
N VAL A 238 -5.85 3.11 -12.19
CA VAL A 238 -7.05 2.51 -11.58
C VAL A 238 -7.84 3.50 -10.72
N LEU A 239 -7.53 4.79 -10.83
CA LEU A 239 -8.11 5.81 -9.96
C LEU A 239 -9.59 6.05 -10.28
N GLU A 240 -9.99 5.91 -11.54
CA GLU A 240 -11.39 5.98 -11.97
C GLU A 240 -12.20 4.81 -11.39
N ASP A 241 -11.71 3.58 -11.56
CA ASP A 241 -12.33 2.38 -10.97
C ASP A 241 -12.41 2.47 -9.43
N ALA A 242 -11.41 3.08 -8.79
CA ALA A 242 -11.42 3.31 -7.36
C ALA A 242 -12.58 4.22 -6.92
N LYS A 243 -12.92 5.24 -7.71
CA LYS A 243 -14.04 6.15 -7.42
C LYS A 243 -15.38 5.43 -7.55
N ASP A 244 -15.56 4.71 -8.65
CA ASP A 244 -16.80 3.97 -8.91
C ASP A 244 -17.02 2.92 -7.83
N ARG A 245 -15.96 2.19 -7.48
CA ARG A 245 -15.99 1.29 -6.33
C ARG A 245 -16.36 1.98 -5.03
N LEU A 246 -15.79 3.15 -4.74
CA LEU A 246 -16.09 3.87 -3.50
C LEU A 246 -17.58 4.23 -3.47
N HIS A 247 -18.14 4.66 -4.58
CA HIS A 247 -19.56 4.93 -4.72
C HIS A 247 -20.39 3.65 -4.49
N ASP A 248 -20.10 2.56 -5.20
CA ASP A 248 -20.88 1.31 -5.15
C ASP A 248 -20.87 0.65 -3.78
N VAL A 249 -19.73 0.68 -3.09
CA VAL A 249 -19.63 0.16 -1.72
C VAL A 249 -20.56 0.92 -0.77
N ASN A 250 -20.63 2.24 -0.90
CA ASN A 250 -21.47 3.06 -0.03
C ASN A 250 -22.94 2.96 -0.43
N THR A 251 -23.26 2.91 -1.72
CA THR A 251 -24.62 2.64 -2.24
C THR A 251 -25.13 1.27 -1.80
N HIS A 252 -24.31 0.22 -1.93
CA HIS A 252 -24.63 -1.11 -1.42
C HIS A 252 -24.92 -1.09 0.09
N LEU A 253 -24.13 -0.33 0.87
CA LEU A 253 -24.31 -0.24 2.31
C LEU A 253 -25.64 0.45 2.67
N VAL A 254 -25.97 1.56 2.02
CA VAL A 254 -27.25 2.26 2.22
C VAL A 254 -28.41 1.35 1.81
N HIS A 255 -28.35 0.73 0.64
CA HIS A 255 -29.37 -0.19 0.16
C HIS A 255 -29.54 -1.41 1.08
N LYS A 256 -28.43 -1.98 1.55
CA LYS A 256 -28.42 -3.10 2.51
C LYS A 256 -29.09 -2.72 3.83
N LEU A 257 -29.09 -1.46 4.24
CA LEU A 257 -29.74 -1.05 5.50
C LEU A 257 -31.19 -0.65 5.27
N ALA A 258 -31.48 0.11 4.21
CA ALA A 258 -32.83 0.57 3.87
C ALA A 258 -33.77 -0.57 3.43
N HIS A 259 -33.20 -1.61 2.82
CA HIS A 259 -33.93 -2.76 2.29
C HIS A 259 -33.45 -4.09 2.88
N GLY A 260 -32.49 -4.07 3.82
CA GLY A 260 -31.90 -5.24 4.50
C GLY A 260 -32.86 -6.18 5.20
N TYR A 261 -33.98 -5.62 5.62
CA TYR A 261 -34.90 -6.26 6.54
C TYR A 261 -36.21 -6.54 5.81
N ALA A 262 -36.78 -7.71 6.10
CA ALA A 262 -38.11 -8.04 5.60
C ALA A 262 -39.10 -7.03 6.16
N LYS A 263 -39.83 -6.34 5.28
CA LYS A 263 -40.84 -5.36 5.69
C LYS A 263 -42.15 -6.09 5.85
N TYR A 264 -42.69 -6.08 7.08
CA TYR A 264 -43.99 -6.66 7.34
C TYR A 264 -45.08 -5.72 6.83
N TRP A 265 -46.06 -6.27 6.14
CA TRP A 265 -47.24 -5.53 5.71
C TRP A 265 -48.51 -6.25 6.15
N SER A 266 -49.52 -5.48 6.50
CA SER A 266 -50.83 -6.01 6.87
C SER A 266 -51.93 -5.02 6.54
N TYR A 267 -53.14 -5.54 6.33
CA TYR A 267 -54.33 -4.71 6.45
C TYR A 267 -54.54 -4.33 7.93
N PRO A 268 -54.89 -3.07 8.22
CA PRO A 268 -55.17 -2.65 9.58
C PRO A 268 -56.40 -3.39 10.13
N GLU A 269 -56.33 -3.86 11.37
CA GLU A 269 -57.48 -4.45 12.04
C GLU A 269 -58.51 -3.36 12.39
N ASN A 270 -59.80 -3.68 12.27
CA ASN A 270 -60.87 -2.81 12.74
C ASN A 270 -60.71 -2.54 14.24
N CYS A 271 -60.92 -1.27 14.63
CA CYS A 271 -60.93 -0.89 16.03
C CYS A 271 -62.01 -1.68 16.78
N THR A 272 -61.63 -2.40 17.82
CA THR A 272 -62.55 -3.23 18.61
C THR A 272 -63.62 -2.42 19.35
N THR A 273 -63.38 -1.13 19.59
CA THR A 273 -64.29 -0.26 20.33
C THR A 273 -65.41 0.30 19.45
N CYS A 274 -65.11 0.71 18.21
CA CYS A 274 -66.12 1.23 17.26
C CYS A 274 -66.48 0.25 16.13
N GLY A 275 -65.87 -0.92 16.08
CA GLY A 275 -66.14 -1.93 15.05
C GLY A 275 -65.67 -1.54 13.64
N GLY A 276 -64.85 -0.50 13.48
CA GLY A 276 -64.39 -0.01 12.17
C GLY A 276 -64.99 1.32 11.73
N THR A 277 -66.02 1.83 12.42
CA THR A 277 -66.76 3.04 11.98
C THR A 277 -66.06 4.36 12.31
N GLY A 278 -65.11 4.36 13.25
CA GLY A 278 -64.45 5.58 13.75
C GLY A 278 -65.32 6.37 14.75
N GLU A 279 -66.59 6.00 14.92
CA GLU A 279 -67.58 6.75 15.70
C GLU A 279 -68.29 5.85 16.72
N LEU A 280 -68.53 6.38 17.91
CA LEU A 280 -69.31 5.74 18.97
C LEU A 280 -70.62 6.49 19.16
N LYS A 281 -71.72 5.75 19.30
CA LYS A 281 -73.05 6.29 19.52
C LYS A 281 -73.44 6.08 20.98
N ARG A 282 -73.77 7.16 21.69
CA ARG A 282 -74.36 7.11 23.02
C ARG A 282 -75.75 7.69 22.95
N ASN A 283 -76.71 6.95 23.47
CA ASN A 283 -78.06 7.46 23.64
C ASN A 283 -78.06 8.33 24.89
N CYS A 284 -78.29 9.63 24.69
CA CYS A 284 -78.48 10.59 25.77
C CYS A 284 -79.99 10.80 25.91
N ALA A 285 -80.49 10.68 27.14
CA ALA A 285 -81.87 10.99 27.45
C ALA A 285 -81.89 12.35 28.14
N ASP A 286 -82.21 13.40 27.39
CA ASP A 286 -82.58 14.70 27.94
C ASP A 286 -84.08 14.91 27.66
N GLY A 287 -84.90 14.46 28.61
CA GLY A 287 -86.37 14.44 28.46
C GLY A 287 -86.89 13.31 27.56
N ASP A 288 -88.15 13.45 27.11
CA ASP A 288 -88.90 12.42 26.36
C ASP A 288 -88.42 12.18 24.91
N GLU A 289 -87.36 12.87 24.45
CA GLU A 289 -86.74 12.62 23.15
C GLU A 289 -85.37 11.94 23.31
N GLN A 290 -85.25 10.72 22.79
CA GLN A 290 -83.97 10.03 22.68
C GLN A 290 -83.14 10.68 21.58
N THR A 291 -82.10 11.43 21.97
CA THR A 291 -81.12 11.95 21.03
C THR A 291 -79.88 11.05 21.06
N THR A 292 -79.44 10.62 19.87
CA THR A 292 -78.21 9.81 19.72
C THR A 292 -77.05 10.74 19.41
N GLU A 293 -76.20 10.99 20.40
CA GLU A 293 -74.97 11.75 20.18
C GLU A 293 -73.88 10.82 19.65
N THR A 294 -73.26 11.26 18.55
CA THR A 294 -72.17 10.55 17.90
C THR A 294 -70.87 11.25 18.23
N TYR A 295 -69.93 10.54 18.85
CA TYR A 295 -68.63 11.08 19.21
C TYR A 295 -67.52 10.24 18.56
N ALA A 296 -66.41 10.91 18.23
CA ALA A 296 -65.24 10.24 17.70
C ALA A 296 -64.76 9.16 18.70
N CYS A 297 -64.45 7.97 18.19
CA CYS A 297 -64.02 6.86 19.02
C CYS A 297 -62.72 7.22 19.74
N TYR A 298 -62.74 7.23 21.08
CA TYR A 298 -61.58 7.59 21.91
C TYR A 298 -60.38 6.64 21.75
N THR A 299 -60.61 5.41 21.30
CA THR A 299 -59.54 4.41 21.11
C THR A 299 -58.77 4.61 19.81
N CYS A 300 -59.40 5.14 18.75
CA CYS A 300 -58.79 5.34 17.44
C CYS A 300 -58.83 6.79 16.94
N ASN A 301 -59.30 7.73 17.77
CA ASN A 301 -59.49 9.15 17.45
C ASN A 301 -60.16 9.39 16.08
N GLY A 302 -61.17 8.59 15.74
CA GLY A 302 -61.91 8.72 14.48
C GLY A 302 -61.38 7.91 13.29
N SER A 303 -60.23 7.22 13.41
CA SER A 303 -59.63 6.51 12.26
C SER A 303 -60.29 5.16 11.91
N GLY A 304 -61.12 4.61 12.80
CA GLY A 304 -61.77 3.30 12.63
C GLY A 304 -60.84 2.09 12.77
N THR A 305 -59.51 2.27 12.83
CA THR A 305 -58.52 1.19 12.79
C THR A 305 -57.67 1.09 14.06
N LYS A 306 -57.17 -0.11 14.39
CA LYS A 306 -56.18 -0.30 15.47
C LYS A 306 -54.79 0.10 14.96
N THR A 307 -54.33 1.28 15.30
CA THR A 307 -52.90 1.63 15.16
C THR A 307 -52.15 1.23 16.44
N ARG A 308 -51.75 -0.04 16.59
CA ARG A 308 -50.70 -0.36 17.57
C ARG A 308 -49.40 0.24 17.06
N LYS A 309 -48.91 1.28 17.72
CA LYS A 309 -47.64 1.94 17.46
C LYS A 309 -46.55 1.30 18.31
N ASP A 310 -45.78 0.41 17.69
CA ASP A 310 -44.35 0.05 17.90
C ASP A 310 -44.12 -1.34 17.27
N ALA A 311 -43.04 -1.66 16.56
CA ALA A 311 -41.75 -1.01 16.34
C ALA A 311 -41.30 -1.24 14.87
N SER A 312 -40.56 -0.29 14.29
CA SER A 312 -39.77 -0.39 13.04
C SER A 312 -40.39 -1.21 11.88
N ASP A 313 -41.00 -0.49 10.93
CA ASP A 313 -41.34 -0.92 9.56
C ASP A 313 -42.53 -1.89 9.34
N MET A 314 -43.71 -1.59 9.90
CA MET A 314 -44.98 -2.15 9.41
C MET A 314 -45.61 -1.23 8.34
N MET A 315 -45.77 -1.73 7.12
CA MET A 315 -46.50 -1.03 6.04
C MET A 315 -47.98 -1.39 6.09
N LEU A 316 -48.84 -0.44 6.42
CA LEU A 316 -50.29 -0.65 6.44
C LEU A 316 -50.89 -0.43 5.05
N LEU A 317 -51.56 -1.44 4.52
CA LEU A 317 -52.28 -1.34 3.25
C LEU A 317 -53.70 -0.80 3.48
N PRO A 318 -54.25 0.05 2.59
CA PRO A 318 -55.63 0.48 2.70
C PRO A 318 -56.59 -0.71 2.55
N ILE A 319 -57.68 -0.73 3.33
CA ILE A 319 -58.70 -1.77 3.22
C ILE A 319 -59.37 -1.64 1.83
N PRO A 320 -59.41 -2.72 1.01
CA PRO A 320 -59.99 -2.66 -0.32
C PRO A 320 -61.49 -2.37 -0.26
N ARG A 321 -61.99 -1.56 -1.20
CA ARG A 321 -63.43 -1.23 -1.32
C ARG A 321 -64.20 -2.39 -1.96
N GLU A 322 -65.52 -2.42 -1.81
CA GLU A 322 -66.36 -3.45 -2.44
C GLU A 322 -66.11 -3.50 -3.96
N GLY A 323 -65.69 -4.68 -4.45
CA GLY A 323 -65.34 -4.92 -5.86
C GLY A 323 -63.84 -4.88 -6.18
N GLU A 324 -62.97 -4.48 -5.26
CA GLU A 324 -61.51 -4.52 -5.43
C GLU A 324 -60.92 -5.88 -5.04
N ASN A 325 -59.88 -6.32 -5.75
CA ASN A 325 -59.18 -7.58 -5.46
C ASN A 325 -58.41 -7.47 -4.15
N LYS A 326 -58.75 -8.34 -3.19
CA LYS A 326 -58.04 -8.47 -1.91
C LYS A 326 -56.77 -9.30 -2.09
N LEU A 327 -55.66 -8.85 -1.49
CA LEU A 327 -54.43 -9.65 -1.41
C LEU A 327 -54.63 -10.82 -0.42
N ASP A 328 -54.30 -12.03 -0.86
CA ASP A 328 -54.33 -13.26 -0.05
C ASP A 328 -52.91 -13.86 -0.01
N PRO A 329 -52.31 -14.09 1.18
CA PRO A 329 -52.81 -13.84 2.54
C PRO A 329 -52.95 -12.33 2.90
N PRO A 330 -53.82 -11.95 3.85
CA PRO A 330 -54.11 -10.55 4.21
C PRO A 330 -53.01 -9.84 5.03
N ALA A 331 -51.87 -10.50 5.19
CA ALA A 331 -50.65 -9.97 5.74
C ALA A 331 -49.48 -10.81 5.22
N GLY A 332 -48.31 -10.20 5.11
CA GLY A 332 -47.13 -10.89 4.59
C GLY A 332 -45.85 -10.12 4.84
N TYR A 333 -44.77 -10.63 4.26
CA TYR A 333 -43.46 -9.98 4.27
C TYR A 333 -43.06 -9.66 2.84
N VAL A 334 -42.59 -8.44 2.61
CA VAL A 334 -41.80 -8.12 1.41
C VAL A 334 -40.36 -8.46 1.75
N ASN A 335 -39.88 -9.57 1.19
CA ASN A 335 -38.49 -9.97 1.34
C ASN A 335 -37.59 -9.14 0.41
N PRO A 336 -36.38 -8.76 0.85
CA PRO A 336 -35.41 -8.17 -0.04
C PRO A 336 -35.04 -9.09 -1.19
N SER A 337 -34.78 -8.49 -2.36
CA SER A 337 -34.21 -9.21 -3.50
C SER A 337 -32.79 -9.67 -3.18
N ILE A 338 -32.63 -10.97 -2.98
CA ILE A 338 -31.32 -11.61 -2.78
C ILE A 338 -30.45 -11.47 -4.04
N GLU A 339 -31.06 -11.44 -5.22
CA GLU A 339 -30.37 -11.31 -6.51
C GLU A 339 -29.63 -9.97 -6.61
N ILE A 340 -30.31 -8.87 -6.29
CA ILE A 340 -29.71 -7.53 -6.27
C ILE A 340 -28.53 -7.48 -5.28
N TRP A 341 -28.65 -8.12 -4.11
CA TRP A 341 -27.56 -8.15 -3.13
C TRP A 341 -26.36 -9.00 -3.57
N LYS A 342 -26.60 -10.07 -4.33
CA LYS A 342 -25.52 -10.87 -4.93
C LYS A 342 -24.82 -10.05 -6.00
N GLN A 343 -25.58 -9.42 -6.89
CA GLN A 343 -25.04 -8.56 -7.95
C GLN A 343 -24.12 -7.48 -7.38
N TYR A 344 -24.56 -6.70 -6.38
CA TYR A 344 -23.70 -5.69 -5.75
C TYR A 344 -22.40 -6.26 -5.19
N LYS A 345 -22.43 -7.45 -4.58
CA LYS A 345 -21.22 -8.08 -4.04
C LYS A 345 -20.28 -8.55 -5.15
N GLU A 346 -20.85 -9.04 -6.25
CA GLU A 346 -20.13 -9.46 -7.46
C GLU A 346 -19.47 -8.24 -8.10
N ASP A 347 -20.21 -7.16 -8.40
CA ASP A 347 -19.67 -5.92 -8.98
C ASP A 347 -18.52 -5.33 -8.12
N ILE A 348 -18.76 -5.22 -6.80
CA ILE A 348 -17.75 -4.76 -5.83
C ILE A 348 -16.51 -5.67 -5.84
N LYS A 349 -16.67 -6.97 -6.05
CA LYS A 349 -15.54 -7.90 -6.09
C LYS A 349 -14.79 -7.77 -7.42
N GLU A 350 -15.52 -7.78 -8.53
CA GLU A 350 -14.99 -7.71 -9.90
C GLU A 350 -14.19 -6.43 -10.12
N ILE A 351 -14.69 -5.27 -9.71
CA ILE A 351 -13.92 -4.02 -9.80
C ILE A 351 -12.62 -4.14 -8.99
N GLY A 352 -12.68 -4.72 -7.78
CA GLY A 352 -11.49 -4.89 -6.95
C GLY A 352 -10.45 -5.87 -7.50
N ASP A 353 -10.89 -6.87 -8.26
CA ASP A 353 -10.02 -7.85 -8.92
C ASP A 353 -9.46 -7.24 -10.22
N TYR A 354 -10.29 -6.59 -11.04
CA TYR A 354 -9.90 -5.84 -12.23
C TYR A 354 -8.83 -4.77 -11.92
N MET A 355 -9.00 -3.99 -10.85
CA MET A 355 -7.99 -3.02 -10.40
C MET A 355 -6.63 -3.70 -10.09
N TYR A 356 -6.63 -4.92 -9.54
CA TYR A 356 -5.39 -5.66 -9.30
C TYR A 356 -4.76 -6.11 -10.62
N GLU A 357 -5.58 -6.60 -11.54
CA GLU A 357 -5.14 -7.04 -12.87
C GLU A 357 -4.56 -5.89 -13.70
N CYS A 358 -5.17 -4.70 -13.66
CA CYS A 358 -4.65 -3.51 -14.33
C CYS A 358 -3.28 -3.09 -13.78
N LEU A 359 -3.17 -2.97 -12.45
CA LEU A 359 -1.93 -2.53 -11.82
C LEU A 359 -0.76 -3.50 -12.03
N TRP A 360 -1.03 -4.79 -11.89
CA TRP A 360 0.01 -5.82 -11.84
C TRP A 360 0.13 -6.66 -13.10
N GLY A 361 -0.80 -6.51 -14.05
CA GLY A 361 -0.85 -7.23 -15.32
C GLY A 361 -1.05 -8.74 -15.17
N SER A 362 -1.56 -9.19 -14.02
CA SER A 362 -1.64 -10.60 -13.66
C SER A 362 -3.05 -10.99 -13.25
N TYR A 363 -3.55 -12.10 -13.77
CA TYR A 363 -4.87 -12.61 -13.43
C TYR A 363 -4.97 -12.93 -11.94
N PHE A 364 -5.95 -12.34 -11.28
CA PHE A 364 -6.17 -12.51 -9.85
C PHE A 364 -7.64 -12.80 -9.58
N SER A 365 -7.97 -14.09 -9.53
CA SER A 365 -9.22 -14.53 -8.91
C SER A 365 -9.03 -14.75 -7.42
N ARG A 366 -9.91 -14.16 -6.59
CA ARG A 366 -10.04 -14.46 -5.16
C ARG A 366 -10.76 -15.79 -4.88
N ASP A 367 -11.12 -16.55 -5.92
CA ASP A 367 -11.79 -17.84 -5.76
C ASP A 367 -10.79 -18.93 -5.36
N PRO A 368 -10.94 -19.56 -4.17
CA PRO A 368 -10.10 -20.67 -3.74
C PRO A 368 -10.17 -21.91 -4.63
N GLN A 369 -11.24 -22.05 -5.44
CA GLN A 369 -11.45 -23.19 -6.34
C GLN A 369 -10.92 -22.97 -7.76
N ALA A 370 -10.38 -21.79 -8.06
CA ALA A 370 -9.74 -21.56 -9.35
C ALA A 370 -8.43 -22.36 -9.41
N GLU A 371 -8.46 -23.55 -10.01
CA GLU A 371 -7.25 -24.31 -10.34
C GLU A 371 -6.38 -23.46 -11.28
N LYS A 372 -5.21 -23.02 -10.79
CA LYS A 372 -4.22 -22.31 -11.59
C LYS A 372 -3.21 -23.32 -12.11
N THR A 373 -2.96 -23.31 -13.41
CA THR A 373 -1.89 -24.12 -13.98
C THR A 373 -0.52 -23.52 -13.59
N ALA A 374 0.52 -24.36 -13.51
CA ALA A 374 1.87 -23.89 -13.19
C ALA A 374 2.39 -22.85 -14.22
N THR A 375 2.01 -23.01 -15.49
CA THR A 375 2.36 -22.10 -16.58
C THR A 375 1.72 -20.72 -16.40
N GLU A 376 0.43 -20.64 -16.05
CA GLU A 376 -0.24 -19.37 -15.78
C GLU A 376 0.35 -18.66 -14.56
N THR A 377 0.71 -19.43 -13.52
CA THR A 377 1.35 -18.87 -12.32
C THR A 377 2.71 -18.26 -12.67
N PHE A 378 3.51 -18.96 -13.48
CA PHE A 378 4.81 -18.47 -13.94
C PHE A 378 4.70 -17.19 -14.79
N VAL A 379 3.81 -17.16 -15.79
CA VAL A 379 3.59 -15.99 -16.65
C VAL A 379 3.12 -14.79 -15.82
N ASN A 380 2.17 -14.99 -14.90
CA ASN A 380 1.69 -13.95 -14.01
C ASN A 380 2.81 -13.38 -13.11
N SER A 381 3.67 -14.24 -12.56
CA SER A 381 4.81 -13.81 -11.75
C SER A 381 5.81 -12.98 -12.56
N GLN A 382 6.05 -13.32 -13.83
CA GLN A 382 6.94 -12.53 -14.69
C GLN A 382 6.43 -11.11 -14.95
N ILE A 383 5.13 -10.95 -15.22
CA ILE A 383 4.55 -9.62 -15.49
C ILE A 383 4.58 -8.75 -14.22
N LYS A 384 4.24 -9.34 -13.06
CA LYS A 384 4.40 -8.69 -11.74
C LYS A 384 5.83 -8.27 -11.47
N ASN A 385 6.80 -9.12 -11.81
CA ASN A 385 8.23 -8.84 -11.63
C ASN A 385 8.69 -7.67 -12.49
N ALA A 386 8.15 -7.50 -13.70
CA ALA A 386 8.46 -6.37 -14.56
C ALA A 386 8.03 -5.04 -13.92
N ARG A 387 6.79 -4.94 -13.43
CA ARG A 387 6.29 -3.73 -12.74
C ARG A 387 7.08 -3.43 -11.46
N ARG A 388 7.40 -4.46 -10.65
CA ARG A 388 8.23 -4.29 -9.45
C ARG A 388 9.66 -3.86 -9.77
N LYS A 389 10.22 -4.30 -10.90
CA LYS A 389 11.58 -3.91 -11.33
C LYS A 389 11.67 -2.41 -11.53
N ASP A 390 10.65 -1.77 -12.08
CA ASP A 390 10.63 -0.32 -12.27
C ASP A 390 10.56 0.43 -10.93
N LEU A 391 9.72 -0.03 -10.00
CA LEU A 391 9.73 0.46 -8.61
C LEU A 391 11.10 0.26 -7.94
N SER A 392 11.73 -0.91 -8.09
CA SER A 392 13.08 -1.18 -7.56
C SER A 392 14.11 -0.20 -8.10
N LYS A 393 14.07 0.14 -9.39
CA LYS A 393 14.98 1.15 -9.97
C LYS A 393 14.74 2.52 -9.34
N ASN A 394 13.48 2.94 -9.19
CA ASN A 394 13.15 4.24 -8.63
C ASN A 394 13.60 4.35 -7.17
N PHE A 395 13.29 3.36 -6.33
CA PHE A 395 13.75 3.35 -4.93
C PHE A 395 15.27 3.17 -4.80
N GLY A 396 15.92 2.47 -5.72
CA GLY A 396 17.38 2.43 -5.81
C GLY A 396 17.98 3.81 -6.12
N ARG A 397 17.36 4.58 -7.02
CA ARG A 397 17.74 5.97 -7.32
C ARG A 397 17.59 6.88 -6.09
N LEU A 398 16.47 6.80 -5.37
CA LEU A 398 16.24 7.59 -4.16
C LEU A 398 17.23 7.22 -3.04
N HIS A 399 17.54 5.92 -2.89
CA HIS A 399 18.56 5.45 -1.96
C HIS A 399 19.93 6.03 -2.32
N LYS A 400 20.34 5.91 -3.59
CA LYS A 400 21.59 6.49 -4.08
C LYS A 400 21.67 7.98 -3.78
N PHE A 401 20.61 8.72 -4.05
CA PHE A 401 20.57 10.16 -3.78
C PHE A 401 20.82 10.50 -2.29
N ILE A 402 20.14 9.81 -1.37
CA ILE A 402 20.35 10.02 0.08
C ILE A 402 21.79 9.64 0.45
N LEU A 403 22.25 8.47 0.00
CA LEU A 403 23.61 7.97 0.29
C LEU A 403 24.70 8.92 -0.23
N ASP A 404 24.52 9.48 -1.43
CA ASP A 404 25.45 10.43 -2.03
C ASP A 404 25.49 11.74 -1.24
N CYS A 405 24.35 12.26 -0.78
CA CYS A 405 24.29 13.46 0.06
C CYS A 405 25.05 13.24 1.39
N TYR A 406 24.78 12.13 2.06
CA TYR A 406 25.46 11.78 3.31
C TYR A 406 26.96 11.56 3.09
N GLY A 407 27.35 10.85 2.03
CA GLY A 407 28.75 10.57 1.73
C GLY A 407 29.54 11.83 1.38
N LYS A 408 28.95 12.78 0.64
CA LYS A 408 29.60 14.07 0.31
C LYS A 408 29.96 14.86 1.56
N ILE A 409 29.06 14.94 2.53
CA ILE A 409 29.26 15.68 3.77
C ILE A 409 30.16 14.91 4.73
N ALA A 410 29.86 13.63 4.98
CA ALA A 410 30.62 12.79 5.91
C ALA A 410 32.09 12.63 5.51
N LEU A 411 32.39 12.60 4.20
CA LEU A 411 33.76 12.52 3.70
C LEU A 411 34.37 13.88 3.33
N SER A 412 33.61 14.97 3.44
CA SER A 412 33.99 16.30 2.94
C SER A 412 34.50 16.26 1.49
N SER A 413 33.86 15.42 0.67
CA SER A 413 34.25 15.14 -0.72
C SER A 413 33.10 15.45 -1.66
N PRO A 414 33.07 16.63 -2.30
CA PRO A 414 31.97 17.03 -3.18
C PRO A 414 31.75 16.09 -4.38
N SER A 415 32.79 15.36 -4.79
CA SER A 415 32.76 14.42 -5.92
C SER A 415 32.36 13.00 -5.52
N TYR A 416 31.95 12.77 -4.28
CA TYR A 416 31.51 11.44 -3.84
C TYR A 416 30.25 10.98 -4.60
N GLU A 417 30.29 9.74 -5.08
CA GLU A 417 29.18 9.08 -5.76
C GLU A 417 29.19 7.58 -5.44
N SER A 418 28.03 7.05 -5.09
CA SER A 418 27.77 5.64 -4.83
C SER A 418 27.05 4.97 -6.01
N SER A 419 27.05 3.63 -6.01
CA SER A 419 26.22 2.84 -6.91
C SER A 419 25.27 1.96 -6.08
N VAL A 420 23.98 2.19 -6.25
CA VAL A 420 22.92 1.43 -5.56
C VAL A 420 22.05 0.75 -6.61
N SER A 421 21.94 -0.57 -6.50
CA SER A 421 21.05 -1.39 -7.30
C SER A 421 20.19 -2.24 -6.38
N TYR A 422 18.88 -2.15 -6.53
CA TYR A 422 17.96 -3.00 -5.78
C TYR A 422 17.79 -4.35 -6.48
N GLY A 423 17.50 -5.37 -5.68
CA GLY A 423 17.27 -6.72 -6.20
C GLY A 423 16.08 -6.79 -7.16
N THR A 424 16.17 -7.70 -8.12
CA THR A 424 15.08 -8.02 -9.06
C THR A 424 14.61 -9.47 -8.93
N LYS A 425 15.18 -10.23 -7.98
CA LYS A 425 14.73 -11.58 -7.65
C LYS A 425 13.74 -11.46 -6.49
N TYR A 426 12.46 -11.48 -6.81
CA TYR A 426 11.37 -11.41 -5.84
C TYR A 426 10.93 -12.82 -5.45
N ASN A 427 10.76 -13.06 -4.15
CA ASN A 427 10.27 -14.33 -3.63
C ASN A 427 8.74 -14.26 -3.53
N ASP A 428 8.05 -14.74 -4.56
CA ASP A 428 6.57 -14.78 -4.61
C ASP A 428 5.98 -16.09 -4.08
N GLU A 429 6.79 -17.14 -4.10
CA GLU A 429 6.37 -18.50 -3.80
C GLU A 429 6.79 -18.88 -2.39
N SER A 430 5.92 -19.63 -1.69
CA SER A 430 6.29 -20.18 -0.38
C SER A 430 7.35 -21.27 -0.56
N PRO A 431 8.16 -21.54 0.47
CA PRO A 431 9.13 -22.65 0.45
C PRO A 431 8.48 -23.99 0.08
N GLU A 432 7.25 -24.24 0.52
CA GLU A 432 6.49 -25.45 0.19
C GLU A 432 6.20 -25.60 -1.31
N VAL A 433 5.77 -24.50 -1.97
CA VAL A 433 5.50 -24.50 -3.42
C VAL A 433 6.79 -24.69 -4.21
N LEU A 434 7.88 -24.04 -3.78
CA LEU A 434 9.21 -24.21 -4.37
C LEU A 434 9.70 -25.64 -4.23
N LEU A 435 9.53 -26.26 -3.05
CA LEU A 435 9.90 -27.65 -2.82
C LEU A 435 9.13 -28.60 -3.72
N LYS A 436 7.81 -28.41 -3.85
CA LYS A 436 6.99 -29.20 -4.78
C LYS A 436 7.45 -29.05 -6.22
N THR A 437 7.79 -27.83 -6.63
CA THR A 437 8.30 -27.53 -7.97
C THR A 437 9.65 -28.18 -8.22
N ILE A 438 10.53 -28.24 -7.21
CA ILE A 438 11.80 -28.97 -7.27
C ILE A 438 11.55 -30.46 -7.47
N ILE A 439 10.65 -31.06 -6.67
CA ILE A 439 10.29 -32.49 -6.80
C ILE A 439 9.76 -32.77 -8.21
N ASP A 440 8.80 -31.98 -8.68
CA ASP A 440 8.22 -32.12 -10.03
C ASP A 440 9.27 -31.93 -11.14
N ALA A 441 10.27 -31.07 -10.94
CA ALA A 441 11.36 -30.82 -11.88
C ALA A 441 12.37 -31.98 -11.94
N THR A 442 12.70 -32.55 -10.77
CA THR A 442 13.56 -33.74 -10.66
C THR A 442 12.89 -34.94 -11.30
N ASP A 443 11.60 -35.17 -11.02
CA ASP A 443 10.81 -36.27 -11.61
C ASP A 443 10.74 -36.17 -13.14
N LYS A 444 10.71 -34.95 -13.67
CA LYS A 444 10.70 -34.67 -15.12
C LYS A 444 12.10 -34.67 -15.75
N GLN A 445 13.15 -35.00 -15.00
CA GLN A 445 14.54 -35.01 -15.46
C GLN A 445 14.96 -33.68 -16.11
N ILE A 446 14.52 -32.55 -15.54
CA ILE A 446 14.96 -31.23 -15.97
C ILE A 446 16.46 -31.08 -15.71
N SER A 447 17.14 -30.25 -16.51
CA SER A 447 18.58 -29.98 -16.37
C SER A 447 18.97 -29.60 -14.92
N SER A 448 20.05 -30.20 -14.42
CA SER A 448 20.59 -29.95 -13.07
C SER A 448 20.85 -28.47 -12.78
N ALA A 449 21.28 -27.70 -13.77
CA ALA A 449 21.48 -26.26 -13.61
C ALA A 449 20.20 -25.52 -13.18
N ILE A 450 19.04 -25.92 -13.71
CA ILE A 450 17.74 -25.33 -13.36
C ILE A 450 17.31 -25.79 -11.96
N ILE A 451 17.59 -27.06 -11.61
CA ILE A 451 17.31 -27.60 -10.28
C ILE A 451 18.13 -26.86 -9.21
N GLY A 452 19.43 -26.64 -9.45
CA GLY A 452 20.29 -25.85 -8.56
C GLY A 452 19.80 -24.41 -8.38
N ASP A 453 19.30 -23.78 -9.45
CA ASP A 453 18.67 -22.45 -9.36
C ASP A 453 17.38 -22.45 -8.52
N LEU A 454 16.55 -23.51 -8.64
CA LEU A 454 15.34 -23.67 -7.83
C LEU A 454 15.67 -23.95 -6.35
N GLN A 455 16.67 -24.78 -6.07
CA GLN A 455 17.15 -25.03 -4.70
C GLN A 455 17.69 -23.76 -4.04
N MET A 456 18.45 -22.96 -4.80
CA MET A 456 18.92 -21.66 -4.33
C MET A 456 17.75 -20.74 -3.94
N LYS A 457 16.69 -20.70 -4.76
CA LYS A 457 15.47 -19.94 -4.43
C LYS A 457 14.76 -20.48 -3.20
N TYR A 458 14.67 -21.80 -3.06
CA TYR A 458 14.06 -22.46 -1.90
C TYR A 458 14.75 -22.02 -0.61
N TYR A 459 16.08 -22.13 -0.54
CA TYR A 459 16.82 -21.73 0.66
C TYR A 459 16.68 -20.24 0.95
N GLN A 460 16.69 -19.39 -0.08
CA GLN A 460 16.47 -17.95 0.07
C GLN A 460 15.06 -17.61 0.58
N ALA A 461 14.05 -18.40 0.23
CA ALA A 461 12.68 -18.23 0.72
C ALA A 461 12.52 -18.73 2.16
N GLU A 462 13.06 -19.92 2.47
CA GLU A 462 12.96 -20.56 3.78
C GLU A 462 13.68 -19.74 4.86
N TYR A 463 14.90 -19.29 4.55
CA TYR A 463 15.75 -18.55 5.49
C TYR A 463 15.74 -17.04 5.25
N ALA A 464 14.67 -16.49 4.68
CA ALA A 464 14.57 -15.06 4.36
C ALA A 464 14.76 -14.15 5.59
N ASN A 465 14.39 -14.62 6.79
CA ASN A 465 14.52 -13.89 8.04
C ASN A 465 15.78 -14.26 8.85
N ASP A 466 16.58 -15.24 8.39
CA ASP A 466 17.80 -15.69 9.06
C ASP A 466 18.98 -15.74 8.07
N PRO A 467 19.66 -14.60 7.84
CA PRO A 467 20.77 -14.53 6.90
C PRO A 467 21.99 -15.36 7.32
N ILE A 468 22.14 -15.64 8.61
CA ILE A 468 23.23 -16.46 9.15
C ILE A 468 22.99 -17.90 8.74
N GLU A 469 21.80 -18.43 9.01
CA GLU A 469 21.45 -19.81 8.63
C GLU A 469 21.43 -19.99 7.11
N LEU A 470 20.94 -19.00 6.35
CA LEU A 470 21.05 -19.00 4.88
C LEU A 470 22.50 -19.19 4.42
N THR A 471 23.42 -18.40 4.97
CA THR A 471 24.84 -18.46 4.60
C THR A 471 25.43 -19.83 4.87
N LYS A 472 25.11 -20.43 6.03
CA LYS A 472 25.54 -21.81 6.35
C LYS A 472 25.01 -22.82 5.34
N ARG A 473 23.71 -22.77 5.05
CA ARG A 473 23.05 -23.72 4.14
C ARG A 473 23.61 -23.62 2.72
N LEU A 474 23.89 -22.40 2.25
CA LEU A 474 24.53 -22.19 0.95
C LEU A 474 25.99 -22.68 0.93
N LYS A 475 26.76 -22.48 2.01
CA LYS A 475 28.10 -23.07 2.14
C LYS A 475 28.03 -24.59 2.07
N MET A 476 27.14 -25.20 2.85
CA MET A 476 26.95 -26.66 2.86
C MET A 476 26.52 -27.21 1.50
N LEU A 477 25.60 -26.53 0.80
CA LEU A 477 25.17 -26.92 -0.55
C LEU A 477 26.34 -26.91 -1.53
N LYS A 478 27.22 -25.91 -1.47
CA LYS A 478 28.41 -25.80 -2.35
C LYS A 478 29.51 -26.80 -2.03
N THR A 479 29.54 -27.34 -0.81
CA THR A 479 30.53 -28.37 -0.42
C THR A 479 30.17 -29.77 -0.92
N ASP A 480 28.90 -30.01 -1.27
CA ASP A 480 28.48 -31.25 -1.90
C ASP A 480 28.95 -31.27 -3.36
N PRO A 481 29.73 -32.28 -3.81
CA PRO A 481 30.18 -32.34 -5.19
C PRO A 481 29.04 -32.54 -6.21
N PHE A 482 27.91 -33.12 -5.80
CA PHE A 482 26.76 -33.38 -6.68
C PHE A 482 25.43 -33.12 -5.95
N PRO A 483 25.09 -31.86 -5.60
CA PRO A 483 23.95 -31.55 -4.74
C PRO A 483 22.60 -32.01 -5.31
N ASP A 484 22.47 -32.05 -6.64
CA ASP A 484 21.23 -32.39 -7.34
C ASP A 484 21.01 -33.88 -7.56
N LEU A 485 22.02 -34.72 -7.29
CA LEU A 485 21.99 -36.16 -7.59
C LEU A 485 22.05 -36.97 -6.31
N THR A 486 21.44 -38.15 -6.34
CA THR A 486 21.62 -39.18 -5.30
C THR A 486 22.94 -39.91 -5.50
N ALA A 487 23.46 -40.51 -4.43
CA ALA A 487 24.70 -41.31 -4.52
C ALA A 487 24.59 -42.50 -5.49
N GLN A 488 23.38 -43.00 -5.74
CA GLN A 488 23.14 -44.07 -6.71
C GLN A 488 23.25 -43.54 -8.15
N GLU A 489 22.61 -42.41 -8.46
CA GLU A 489 22.71 -41.78 -9.79
C GLU A 489 24.16 -41.39 -10.12
N VAL A 490 24.92 -40.88 -9.14
CA VAL A 490 26.36 -40.57 -9.31
C VAL A 490 27.16 -41.83 -9.68
N ARG A 491 26.84 -42.99 -9.09
CA ARG A 491 27.46 -44.28 -9.46
C ARG A 491 27.08 -44.70 -10.87
N GLU A 492 25.81 -44.53 -11.24
CA GLU A 492 25.30 -44.89 -12.57
C GLU A 492 25.90 -44.02 -13.68
N LEU A 493 26.29 -42.77 -13.38
CA LEU A 493 27.04 -41.90 -14.27
C LEU A 493 28.53 -42.30 -14.45
N GLY A 494 28.99 -43.35 -13.78
CA GLY A 494 30.36 -43.86 -13.89
C GLY A 494 31.40 -43.09 -13.06
N ILE A 495 30.95 -42.21 -12.16
CA ILE A 495 31.84 -41.48 -11.25
C ILE A 495 32.26 -42.44 -10.12
N THR A 496 33.56 -42.59 -9.93
CA THR A 496 34.16 -43.54 -8.99
C THR A 496 35.24 -42.86 -8.14
N GLY A 497 35.66 -43.48 -7.04
CA GLY A 497 36.74 -42.98 -6.19
C GLY A 497 36.29 -41.94 -5.15
N GLU A 498 37.15 -40.95 -4.88
CA GLU A 498 37.02 -39.99 -3.78
C GLU A 498 35.75 -39.11 -3.90
N GLU A 499 35.40 -38.66 -5.10
CA GLU A 499 34.22 -37.80 -5.32
C GLU A 499 32.89 -38.49 -5.01
N LEU A 500 32.77 -39.77 -5.36
CA LEU A 500 31.60 -40.58 -5.01
C LEU A 500 31.50 -40.78 -3.50
N LEU A 501 32.62 -41.01 -2.82
CA LEU A 501 32.66 -41.21 -1.38
C LEU A 501 32.35 -39.90 -0.64
N MET A 502 32.82 -38.76 -1.14
CA MET A 502 32.43 -37.44 -0.64
C MET A 502 30.92 -37.28 -0.67
N LYS A 503 30.25 -37.64 -1.78
CA LYS A 503 28.79 -37.59 -1.87
C LYS A 503 28.09 -38.51 -0.86
N ILE A 504 28.59 -39.74 -0.70
CA ILE A 504 28.01 -40.74 0.21
C ILE A 504 28.12 -40.30 1.67
N TYR A 505 29.28 -39.79 2.08
CA TYR A 505 29.56 -39.42 3.46
C TYR A 505 29.23 -37.97 3.81
N HIS A 506 28.84 -37.14 2.83
CA HIS A 506 28.54 -35.71 3.03
C HIS A 506 27.52 -35.50 4.16
N SER A 507 26.42 -36.26 4.17
CA SER A 507 25.37 -36.13 5.20
C SER A 507 25.88 -36.49 6.60
N GLN A 508 26.78 -37.46 6.72
CA GLN A 508 27.37 -37.87 8.00
C GLN A 508 28.40 -36.86 8.49
N TRP A 509 29.24 -36.34 7.59
CA TRP A 509 30.20 -35.28 7.88
C TRP A 509 29.49 -33.97 8.27
N ALA A 510 28.41 -33.61 7.59
CA ALA A 510 27.63 -32.42 7.90
C ALA A 510 27.11 -32.41 9.35
N LEU A 511 26.82 -33.59 9.93
CA LEU A 511 26.38 -33.74 11.31
C LEU A 511 27.52 -33.60 12.34
N THR A 512 28.80 -33.73 11.94
CA THR A 512 29.95 -33.59 12.84
C THR A 512 30.45 -32.15 12.97
N LEU A 513 29.99 -31.24 12.10
CA LEU A 513 30.40 -29.84 12.10
C LEU A 513 29.60 -29.02 13.12
N ASP A 514 30.30 -28.18 13.88
CA ASP A 514 29.67 -27.15 14.70
C ASP A 514 29.35 -25.89 13.87
N ASN A 515 28.31 -25.15 14.29
CA ASN A 515 27.83 -23.92 13.67
C ASN A 515 28.94 -22.86 13.52
N ALA A 516 29.83 -22.74 14.51
CA ALA A 516 30.93 -21.79 14.47
C ALA A 516 31.95 -22.15 13.37
N LYS A 517 32.23 -23.45 13.19
CA LYS A 517 33.16 -23.96 12.17
C LYS A 517 32.66 -23.67 10.76
N ILE A 518 31.37 -23.92 10.49
CA ILE A 518 30.74 -23.66 9.18
C ILE A 518 30.78 -22.15 8.82
N MET A 519 30.61 -21.27 9.81
CA MET A 519 30.60 -19.83 9.56
C MET A 519 32.01 -19.28 9.27
N LEU A 520 33.01 -19.73 10.01
CA LEU A 520 34.38 -19.21 9.92
C LEU A 520 35.15 -19.76 8.72
N MET A 521 34.93 -21.02 8.36
CA MET A 521 35.66 -21.64 7.26
C MET A 521 35.10 -21.23 5.90
N ASP A 522 35.99 -21.07 4.93
CA ASP A 522 35.61 -20.85 3.53
C ASP A 522 35.19 -22.16 2.85
N VAL A 523 34.50 -22.07 1.71
CA VAL A 523 33.96 -23.24 1.00
C VAL A 523 35.07 -24.23 0.63
N SER A 524 36.25 -23.74 0.20
CA SER A 524 37.40 -24.58 -0.11
C SER A 524 37.92 -25.34 1.12
N GLU A 525 38.00 -24.67 2.26
CA GLU A 525 38.47 -25.28 3.51
C GLU A 525 37.49 -26.36 4.00
N LEU A 526 36.19 -26.11 3.85
CA LEU A 526 35.14 -27.09 4.16
C LEU A 526 35.20 -28.30 3.21
N THR A 527 35.45 -28.09 1.92
CA THR A 527 35.64 -29.19 0.96
C THR A 527 36.88 -30.03 1.31
N ASP A 528 37.97 -29.41 1.74
CA ASP A 528 39.16 -30.13 2.17
C ASP A 528 38.96 -30.88 3.50
N ASP A 529 38.17 -30.32 4.43
CA ASP A 529 37.76 -31.02 5.66
C ASP A 529 36.89 -32.25 5.36
N LEU A 530 35.98 -32.16 4.38
CA LEU A 530 35.20 -33.31 3.91
C LEU A 530 36.11 -34.38 3.27
N ARG A 531 37.09 -33.99 2.44
CA ARG A 531 38.07 -34.93 1.87
C ARG A 531 38.84 -35.68 2.95
N GLN A 532 39.33 -34.96 3.95
CA GLN A 532 40.03 -35.57 5.08
C GLN A 532 39.14 -36.55 5.87
N TYR A 533 37.88 -36.19 6.07
CA TYR A 533 36.90 -37.07 6.73
C TYR A 533 36.69 -38.37 5.94
N VAL A 534 36.57 -38.28 4.61
CA VAL A 534 36.44 -39.46 3.75
C VAL A 534 37.68 -40.34 3.81
N GLN A 535 38.88 -39.76 3.74
CA GLN A 535 40.14 -40.51 3.83
C GLN A 535 40.28 -41.24 5.17
N GLN A 536 39.90 -40.61 6.28
CA GLN A 536 39.87 -41.24 7.60
C GLN A 536 38.89 -42.42 7.68
N LYS A 537 37.72 -42.30 7.03
CA LYS A 537 36.72 -43.38 6.95
C LYS A 537 37.16 -44.53 6.04
N GLN A 538 37.89 -44.27 4.97
CA GLN A 538 38.48 -45.32 4.14
C GLN A 538 39.53 -46.12 4.91
N LEU A 539 40.45 -45.44 5.60
CA LEU A 539 41.48 -46.07 6.43
C LEU A 539 40.89 -46.96 7.54
N SER A 540 39.74 -46.57 8.10
CA SER A 540 39.07 -47.36 9.15
C SER A 540 38.23 -48.53 8.62
N ASN A 541 37.77 -48.48 7.38
CA ASN A 541 37.11 -49.62 6.71
C ASN A 541 38.08 -50.63 6.10
N GLU A 542 39.32 -50.26 5.78
CA GLU A 542 40.37 -51.18 5.31
C GLU A 542 41.06 -51.97 6.45
N LEU A 543 40.86 -51.55 7.70
CA LEU A 543 41.37 -52.19 8.92
C LEU A 543 40.36 -53.15 9.58
N GLN A 544 39.17 -53.32 9.00
CA GLN A 544 38.16 -54.33 9.35
C GLN A 544 38.08 -55.37 8.24
#